data_AF-A0A7Y3LL38-F1
#
_entry.id   AF-A0A7Y3LL38-F1
#
_cell.length_a   1.000
_cell.length_b   1.000
_cell.length_c   1.000
_cell.angle_alpha   90.00
_cell.angle_beta   90.00
_cell.angle_gamma   90.00
#
_symmetry.space_group_name_H-M   'P 1'
#
loop_
_entity.id
_entity.type
_entity.pdbx_description
1 polymer ?
#
loop_
_entity_poly.entity_id
_entity_poly.type
_entity_poly.pdbx_seq_one_letter_code
_entity_poly.pdbx_strand_id
1 'polypeptide(L)'
;MIGPTPTPMTVLDPYIQMAYVAESLVIGQAFAKAIGYSKEAPLVFSFRWCRLAKRLLSSWQNPDRLFMQHLTAADDEKKSHVLLPINTAPSVIYQHFYEATKPLFRVFGGYEFPEDKVEQIVNQFLSRKG
;
A
#
# COMPACT_ATOMS: atom_id res chain seq x y z
N MET A 1 -7.95 21.19 -1.12
CA MET A 1 -6.72 21.97 -1.41
C MET A 1 -5.53 21.03 -1.26
N ILE A 2 -4.55 21.05 -2.18
CA ILE A 2 -3.31 20.29 -1.99
C ILE A 2 -2.46 21.08 -0.99
N GLY A 3 -1.97 20.43 0.08
CA GLY A 3 -1.07 21.07 1.03
C GLY A 3 0.28 21.43 0.38
N PRO A 4 1.14 22.23 1.03
CA PRO A 4 2.47 22.50 0.49
C PRO A 4 3.23 21.19 0.30
N THR A 5 3.88 21.04 -0.86
CA THR A 5 4.71 19.86 -1.15
C THR A 5 5.81 19.75 -0.10
N PRO A 6 5.92 18.62 0.62
CA PRO A 6 6.95 18.44 1.63
C PRO A 6 8.34 18.36 0.98
N THR A 7 9.37 18.71 1.75
CA THR A 7 10.77 18.46 1.36
C THR A 7 10.95 16.97 1.00
N PRO A 8 11.71 16.64 -0.05
CA PRO A 8 11.98 15.25 -0.38
C PRO A 8 12.51 14.47 0.82
N MET A 9 12.10 13.21 0.95
CA MET A 9 12.57 12.30 2.01
C MET A 9 12.22 12.70 3.45
N THR A 10 11.30 13.64 3.69
CA THR A 10 10.83 13.98 5.06
C THR A 10 9.46 13.42 5.39
N VAL A 11 8.61 13.21 4.38
CA VAL A 11 7.24 12.73 4.55
C VAL A 11 6.99 11.51 3.68
N LEU A 12 6.31 10.51 4.21
CA LEU A 12 5.75 9.38 3.48
C LEU A 12 4.22 9.55 3.43
N ASP A 13 3.68 9.62 2.22
CA ASP A 13 2.23 9.64 2.03
C ASP A 13 1.72 8.19 1.95
N PRO A 14 0.87 7.76 2.90
CA PRO A 14 0.39 6.40 2.90
C PRO A 14 -0.47 6.12 1.68
N TYR A 15 -1.32 7.05 1.22
CA TYR A 15 -2.20 6.80 0.08
C TYR A 15 -1.40 6.45 -1.18
N ILE A 16 -0.27 7.13 -1.40
CA ILE A 16 0.66 6.82 -2.49
C ILE A 16 1.25 5.42 -2.32
N GLN A 17 1.71 5.06 -1.11
CA GLN A 17 2.27 3.72 -0.87
C GLN A 17 1.20 2.64 -1.07
N MET A 18 -0.02 2.92 -0.64
CA MET A 18 -1.16 2.04 -0.82
C MET A 18 -1.46 1.84 -2.31
N ALA A 19 -1.49 2.91 -3.11
CA ALA A 19 -1.69 2.81 -4.56
C ALA A 19 -0.61 1.95 -5.24
N TYR A 20 0.67 2.15 -4.93
CA TYR A 20 1.75 1.37 -5.55
C TYR A 20 1.70 -0.13 -5.23
N VAL A 21 1.36 -0.48 -3.99
CA VAL A 21 1.20 -1.91 -3.62
C VAL A 21 -0.02 -2.49 -4.32
N ALA A 22 -1.16 -1.79 -4.33
CA ALA A 22 -2.38 -2.25 -5.01
C ALA A 22 -2.14 -2.48 -6.51
N GLU A 23 -1.51 -1.51 -7.18
CA GLU A 23 -1.15 -1.59 -8.60
C GLU A 23 -0.23 -2.79 -8.88
N SER A 24 0.80 -2.99 -8.04
CA SER A 24 1.72 -4.13 -8.17
C SER A 24 1.00 -5.48 -8.11
N LEU A 25 0.08 -5.65 -7.16
CA LEU A 25 -0.71 -6.87 -7.00
C LEU A 25 -1.61 -7.12 -8.21
N VAL A 26 -2.35 -6.08 -8.65
CA VAL A 26 -3.30 -6.17 -9.77
C VAL A 26 -2.58 -6.47 -11.08
N ILE A 27 -1.53 -5.70 -11.40
CA ILE A 27 -0.77 -5.85 -12.65
C ILE A 27 -0.04 -7.19 -12.65
N GLY A 28 0.60 -7.57 -11.54
CA GLY A 28 1.29 -8.85 -11.46
C GLY A 28 0.33 -10.04 -11.62
N GLN A 29 -0.87 -9.96 -11.04
CA GLN A 29 -1.92 -10.97 -11.25
C GLN A 29 -2.39 -11.02 -12.71
N ALA A 30 -2.64 -9.88 -13.32
CA ALA A 30 -3.05 -9.81 -14.73
C ALA A 30 -1.96 -10.37 -15.66
N PHE A 31 -0.69 -10.04 -15.41
CA PHE A 31 0.44 -10.54 -16.17
C PHE A 31 0.57 -12.06 -16.06
N ALA A 32 0.49 -12.62 -14.85
CA ALA A 32 0.54 -14.07 -14.63
C ALA A 32 -0.58 -14.81 -15.38
N LYS A 33 -1.79 -14.25 -15.39
CA LYS A 33 -2.92 -14.79 -16.17
C LYS A 33 -2.64 -14.74 -17.67
N ALA A 34 -2.10 -13.63 -18.16
CA ALA A 34 -1.82 -13.44 -19.59
C ALA A 34 -0.76 -14.41 -20.14
N ILE A 35 0.23 -14.79 -19.33
CA ILE A 35 1.28 -15.76 -19.73
C ILE A 35 0.87 -17.23 -19.53
N GLY A 36 -0.37 -17.50 -19.12
CA GLY A 36 -0.89 -18.86 -18.96
C GLY A 36 -0.39 -19.60 -17.72
N TYR A 37 0.02 -18.88 -16.67
CA TYR A 37 0.47 -19.50 -15.43
C TYR A 37 -0.66 -20.30 -14.76
N SER A 38 -0.32 -21.44 -14.15
CA SER A 38 -1.33 -22.37 -13.62
C SER A 38 -2.13 -21.74 -12.48
N LYS A 39 -3.41 -22.12 -12.38
CA LYS A 39 -4.37 -21.60 -11.38
C LYS A 39 -3.98 -21.88 -9.93
N GLU A 40 -3.03 -22.78 -9.69
CA GLU A 40 -2.67 -23.29 -8.37
C GLU A 40 -1.41 -22.63 -7.80
N ALA A 41 -0.58 -22.00 -8.63
CA ALA A 41 0.65 -21.39 -8.16
C ALA A 41 0.41 -19.97 -7.61
N PRO A 42 0.75 -19.68 -6.35
CA PRO A 42 0.62 -18.34 -5.79
C PRO A 42 1.69 -17.41 -6.36
N LEU A 43 1.33 -16.14 -6.53
CA LEU A 43 2.29 -15.08 -6.80
C LEU A 43 2.87 -14.59 -5.48
N VAL A 44 4.19 -14.53 -5.39
CA VAL A 44 4.89 -13.99 -4.22
C VAL A 44 5.33 -12.57 -4.52
N PHE A 45 4.79 -11.61 -3.77
CA PHE A 45 5.23 -10.22 -3.83
C PHE A 45 6.08 -9.89 -2.63
N SER A 46 7.19 -9.20 -2.86
CA SER A 46 8.10 -8.71 -1.82
C SER A 46 8.26 -7.21 -1.97
N PHE A 47 7.95 -6.48 -0.91
CA PHE A 47 8.09 -5.02 -0.87
C PHE A 47 9.21 -4.65 0.09
N ARG A 48 9.98 -3.63 -0.30
CA ARG A 48 11.04 -3.06 0.53
C ARG A 48 10.92 -1.54 0.50
N TRP A 49 10.68 -0.96 1.67
CA TRP A 49 10.77 0.47 1.90
C TRP A 49 12.08 0.76 2.62
N CYS A 50 12.85 1.70 2.12
CA CYS A 50 14.12 2.13 2.70
C CYS A 50 14.10 3.63 2.97
N ARG A 51 15.10 4.10 3.73
CA ARG A 51 15.25 5.52 4.09
C ARG A 51 14.00 6.03 4.80
N LEU A 52 13.45 5.21 5.69
CA LEU A 52 12.26 5.53 6.47
C LEU A 52 12.60 6.35 7.69
N ALA A 53 13.81 6.22 8.25
CA ALA A 53 14.13 6.79 9.55
C ALA A 53 13.88 8.29 9.55
N LYS A 54 13.21 8.76 10.62
CA LYS A 54 12.84 10.18 10.82
C LYS A 54 11.81 10.73 9.81
N ARG A 55 11.26 9.93 8.90
CA ARG A 55 10.14 10.36 8.05
C ARG A 55 8.85 10.42 8.86
N LEU A 56 8.01 11.39 8.51
CA LEU A 56 6.66 11.52 9.04
C LEU A 56 5.66 10.81 8.13
N LEU A 57 4.66 10.16 8.73
CA LEU A 57 3.48 9.72 8.01
C LEU A 57 2.52 10.91 7.87
N SER A 58 2.19 11.31 6.64
CA SER A 58 1.26 12.43 6.42
C SER A 58 0.59 12.32 5.05
N SER A 59 -0.71 12.60 5.01
CA SER A 59 -1.58 12.57 3.83
C SER A 59 -1.49 13.85 3.00
N TRP A 60 -0.28 14.38 2.79
CA TRP A 60 -0.10 15.71 2.21
C TRP A 60 -0.68 15.84 0.79
N GLN A 61 -0.72 14.76 0.01
CA GLN A 61 -1.30 14.79 -1.34
C GLN A 61 -2.83 14.81 -1.32
N ASN A 62 -3.44 14.26 -0.25
CA ASN A 62 -4.88 14.21 -0.07
C ASN A 62 -5.25 14.46 1.41
N PRO A 63 -5.11 15.72 1.91
CA PRO A 63 -5.26 16.02 3.33
C PRO A 63 -6.65 15.65 3.87
N ASP A 64 -7.67 15.77 3.02
CA ASP A 64 -9.08 15.51 3.35
C ASP A 64 -9.39 14.00 3.48
N ARG A 65 -8.49 13.11 3.04
CA ARG A 65 -8.76 11.66 2.98
C ARG A 65 -8.31 10.90 4.23
N LEU A 66 -7.27 11.40 4.90
CA LEU A 66 -6.65 10.71 6.02
C LEU A 66 -6.17 11.73 7.04
N PHE A 67 -6.86 11.82 8.18
CA PHE A 67 -6.36 12.59 9.31
C PHE A 67 -5.35 11.72 10.06
N MET A 68 -4.07 12.05 9.98
CA MET A 68 -3.03 11.34 10.71
C MET A 68 -2.33 12.29 11.67
N GLN A 69 -2.05 11.79 12.88
CA GLN A 69 -1.04 12.39 13.74
C GLN A 69 0.31 12.27 13.03
N HIS A 70 1.18 13.27 13.18
CA HIS A 70 2.53 13.27 12.61
C HIS A 70 3.40 12.19 13.26
N LEU A 71 3.17 10.93 12.89
CA LEU A 71 3.88 9.77 13.42
C LEU A 71 5.21 9.63 12.69
N THR A 72 6.27 9.40 13.45
CA THR A 72 7.63 9.26 12.92
C THR A 72 8.00 7.79 12.80
N ALA A 73 8.65 7.42 11.70
CA ALA A 73 9.18 6.08 11.53
C ALA A 73 10.32 5.80 12.53
N ALA A 74 10.22 4.68 13.24
CA ALA A 74 11.24 4.17 14.15
C ALA A 74 12.39 3.46 13.43
N ASP A 75 12.08 2.74 12.35
CA ASP A 75 13.04 1.94 11.58
C ASP A 75 13.45 2.66 10.28
N ASP A 76 14.66 2.38 9.77
CA ASP A 76 15.10 2.90 8.46
C ASP A 76 14.59 2.06 7.27
N GLU A 77 14.30 0.79 7.52
CA GLU A 77 13.89 -0.16 6.50
C GLU A 77 12.73 -1.02 6.98
N LYS A 78 11.79 -1.28 6.07
CA LYS A 78 10.77 -2.31 6.27
C LYS A 78 10.62 -3.19 5.05
N LYS A 79 10.53 -4.49 5.29
CA LYS A 79 10.15 -5.49 4.28
C LYS A 79 8.79 -6.07 4.62
N SER A 80 8.02 -6.38 3.58
CA SER A 80 6.82 -7.20 3.69
C SER A 80 6.74 -8.17 2.53
N HIS A 81 6.04 -9.27 2.77
CA HIS A 81 5.82 -10.32 1.78
C HIS A 81 4.34 -10.68 1.80
N VAL A 82 3.76 -10.88 0.62
CA VAL A 82 2.39 -11.37 0.51
C VAL A 82 2.29 -12.44 -0.57
N LEU A 83 1.51 -13.46 -0.27
CA LEU A 83 1.09 -14.48 -1.21
C LEU A 83 -0.25 -14.06 -1.80
N LEU A 84 -0.32 -13.97 -3.12
CA LEU A 84 -1.53 -13.66 -3.86
C LEU A 84 -1.89 -14.85 -4.76
N PRO A 85 -2.95 -15.61 -4.42
CA PRO A 85 -3.51 -16.59 -5.36
C PRO A 85 -3.88 -15.94 -6.70
N ILE A 86 -3.55 -16.60 -7.81
CA ILE A 86 -3.83 -16.07 -9.15
C ILE A 86 -5.34 -15.86 -9.37
N ASN A 87 -6.19 -16.67 -8.73
CA ASN A 87 -7.64 -16.57 -8.84
C ASN A 87 -8.28 -15.65 -7.79
N THR A 88 -7.49 -14.91 -6.99
CA THR A 88 -8.03 -13.92 -6.06
C THR A 88 -8.95 -12.96 -6.83
N ALA A 89 -10.20 -12.88 -6.40
CA ALA A 89 -11.17 -12.00 -7.02
C ALA A 89 -10.84 -10.53 -6.72
N PRO A 90 -11.12 -9.59 -7.66
CA PRO A 90 -10.89 -8.17 -7.43
C PRO A 90 -11.54 -7.64 -6.15
N SER A 91 -12.69 -8.20 -5.76
CA SER A 91 -13.43 -7.80 -4.55
C SER A 91 -12.72 -8.14 -3.23
N VAL A 92 -11.74 -9.04 -3.23
CA VAL A 92 -11.01 -9.45 -2.00
C VAL A 92 -9.51 -9.16 -2.08
N ILE A 93 -9.04 -8.56 -3.17
CA ILE A 93 -7.64 -8.20 -3.33
C ILE A 93 -7.17 -7.18 -2.27
N TYR A 94 -8.09 -6.40 -1.70
CA TYR A 94 -7.81 -5.45 -0.63
C TYR A 94 -7.24 -6.12 0.63
N GLN A 95 -7.57 -7.39 0.91
CA GLN A 95 -7.06 -8.12 2.07
C GLN A 95 -5.56 -8.40 1.93
N HIS A 96 -5.14 -8.86 0.75
CA HIS A 96 -3.72 -9.07 0.44
C HIS A 96 -2.95 -7.75 0.43
N PHE A 97 -3.59 -6.69 -0.04
CA PHE A 97 -3.07 -5.34 0.02
C PHE A 97 -2.87 -4.85 1.47
N TYR A 98 -3.85 -5.07 2.35
CA TYR A 98 -3.78 -4.70 3.76
C TYR A 98 -2.63 -5.43 4.45
N GLU A 99 -2.52 -6.74 4.25
CA GLU A 99 -1.42 -7.54 4.78
C GLU A 99 -0.04 -7.10 4.27
N ALA A 100 0.05 -6.69 2.99
CA ALA A 100 1.29 -6.19 2.42
C ALA A 100 1.74 -4.85 3.00
N THR A 101 0.81 -3.97 3.40
CA THR A 101 1.12 -2.60 3.84
C THR A 101 1.13 -2.42 5.36
N LYS A 102 0.43 -3.29 6.11
CA LYS A 102 0.39 -3.27 7.57
C LYS A 102 1.78 -3.25 8.23
N PRO A 103 2.79 -4.02 7.78
CA PRO A 103 4.14 -3.94 8.34
C PRO A 103 4.79 -2.57 8.16
N LEU A 104 4.56 -1.89 7.03
CA LEU A 104 5.07 -0.55 6.78
C LEU A 104 4.49 0.44 7.79
N PHE A 105 3.17 0.48 7.95
CA PHE A 105 2.54 1.52 8.78
C PHE A 105 2.85 1.37 10.26
N ARG A 106 3.05 0.14 10.73
CA ARG A 106 3.48 -0.13 12.11
C ARG A 106 4.83 0.50 12.47
N VAL A 107 5.71 0.79 11.50
CA VAL A 107 6.98 1.49 11.81
C VAL A 107 6.76 2.93 12.26
N PHE A 108 5.60 3.52 11.94
CA PHE A 108 5.21 4.87 12.33
C PHE A 108 4.42 4.81 13.64
N GLY A 109 5.12 4.56 14.76
CA GLY A 109 4.51 4.58 16.10
C GLY A 109 3.46 3.49 16.34
N GLY A 110 3.56 2.34 15.67
CA GLY A 110 2.59 1.25 15.80
C GLY A 110 1.26 1.52 15.09
N TYR A 111 1.20 2.50 14.19
CA TYR A 111 -0.02 2.86 13.47
C TYR A 111 -0.60 1.67 12.69
N GLU A 112 -1.90 1.48 12.84
CA GLU A 112 -2.67 0.53 12.05
C GLU A 112 -3.77 1.29 11.32
N PHE A 113 -3.80 1.11 10.00
CA PHE A 113 -4.90 1.62 9.20
C PHE A 113 -6.17 0.84 9.52
N PRO A 114 -7.32 1.50 9.70
CA PRO A 114 -8.60 0.82 9.73
C PRO A 114 -8.83 0.05 8.43
N GLU A 115 -9.17 -1.24 8.54
CA GLU A 115 -9.33 -2.15 7.40
C GLU A 115 -10.44 -1.68 6.44
N ASP A 116 -11.52 -1.12 6.98
CA ASP A 116 -12.63 -0.53 6.21
C ASP A 116 -12.17 0.66 5.35
N LYS A 117 -11.26 1.49 5.87
CA LYS A 117 -10.67 2.61 5.11
C LYS A 117 -9.75 2.11 4.01
N VAL A 118 -9.00 1.05 4.28
CA VAL A 118 -8.15 0.39 3.30
C VAL A 118 -8.99 -0.19 2.16
N GLU A 119 -10.04 -0.94 2.48
CA GLU A 119 -10.98 -1.48 1.51
C GLU A 119 -11.58 -0.35 0.64
N GLN A 120 -12.07 0.73 1.27
CA GLN A 120 -12.62 1.88 0.56
C GLN A 120 -11.61 2.49 -0.43
N ILE A 121 -10.36 2.69 0.01
CA ILE A 121 -9.28 3.27 -0.81
C ILE A 121 -8.94 2.36 -1.99
N VAL A 122 -8.78 1.06 -1.75
CA VAL A 122 -8.48 0.08 -2.79
C VAL A 122 -9.61 0.01 -3.80
N ASN A 123 -10.86 -0.09 -3.35
CA ASN A 123 -12.02 -0.15 -4.25
C ASN A 123 -12.15 1.12 -5.10
N GLN A 124 -11.91 2.30 -4.53
CA GLN A 124 -11.85 3.54 -5.31
C GLN A 124 -10.75 3.50 -6.36
N PHE A 125 -9.56 3.00 -6.01
CA PHE A 125 -8.44 2.87 -6.94
C PHE A 125 -8.78 1.92 -8.09
N LEU A 126 -9.32 0.73 -7.78
CA LEU A 126 -9.71 -0.27 -8.78
C LEU A 126 -10.88 0.19 -9.67
N SER A 127 -11.78 1.02 -9.15
CA SER A 127 -12.91 1.56 -9.91
C SER A 127 -12.53 2.67 -10.89
N ARG A 128 -11.33 3.26 -10.75
CA ARG A 128 -10.86 4.26 -11.71
C ARG A 128 -10.57 3.56 -13.04
N LYS A 129 -11.46 3.75 -14.01
CA LYS A 129 -11.12 3.51 -15.42
C LYS A 129 -10.02 4.49 -15.81
N GLY A 130 -8.93 3.98 -16.39
CA GLY A 130 -7.94 4.79 -17.09
C GLY A 130 -8.55 5.49 -18.30
#